data_AF-A0A9D4T618-F1
#
_entry.id   AF-A0A9D4T618-F1
#
_cell.length_a   1.000
_cell.length_b   1.000
_cell.length_c   1.000
_cell.angle_alpha   90.00
_cell.angle_beta   90.00
_cell.angle_gamma   90.00
#
_symmetry.space_group_name_H-M   'P 1'
#
loop_
_entity.id
_entity.type
_entity.pdbx_description
1 polymer ?
#
loop_
_entity_poly.entity_id
_entity_poly.type
_entity_poly.pdbx_seq_one_letter_code
_entity_poly.pdbx_strand_id
1 'polypeptide(L)'
;MTSTKILIRRSLAPAGAQLESGRNVIVMPETSRVVYHVRAPTVPELAALMKRVEACLEAAAEATDCSLVQEKSIVYKDFVHNNALIAIYAKHARDMGVTFSDPDDALVVPFGASSDAGNASQALPFLHATFAIPSAGNNHTRSFASAAGSREAQACARKAIKMLALTALDLYTNPKLLASVKQEFQDWKAKRNAQVQQGQQRQ
;
A
#
# COMPACT_ATOMS: atom_id res chain seq x y z
N MET A 1 -10.93 36.16 23.17
CA MET A 1 -10.23 35.27 22.23
C MET A 1 -10.35 33.85 22.75
N THR A 2 -11.26 33.07 22.20
CA THR A 2 -11.50 31.68 22.61
C THR A 2 -10.83 30.78 21.59
N SER A 3 -9.82 30.01 22.01
CA SER A 3 -9.19 29.01 21.16
C SER A 3 -9.94 27.69 21.37
N THR A 4 -10.73 27.29 20.39
CA THR A 4 -11.46 26.01 20.42
C THR A 4 -10.55 24.91 19.89
N LYS A 5 -10.09 24.03 20.77
CA LYS A 5 -9.41 22.78 20.37
C LYS A 5 -10.48 21.73 20.02
N ILE A 6 -10.67 21.49 18.74
CA ILE A 6 -11.47 20.36 18.26
C ILE A 6 -10.61 19.09 18.41
N LEU A 7 -10.95 18.25 19.40
CA LEU A 7 -10.31 16.95 19.64
C LEU A 7 -11.12 15.86 18.93
N ILE A 8 -10.66 15.42 17.76
CA ILE A 8 -11.23 14.26 17.06
C ILE A 8 -10.64 12.98 17.70
N ARG A 9 -11.45 12.21 18.43
CA ARG A 9 -11.06 10.90 19.00
C ARG A 9 -11.35 9.75 18.03
N ARG A 10 -10.26 9.10 17.60
CA ARG A 10 -10.04 7.76 17.01
C ARG A 10 -11.25 6.96 16.44
N SER A 11 -11.33 6.90 15.12
CA SER A 11 -11.28 5.63 14.36
C SER A 11 -10.64 5.92 12.99
N LEU A 12 -9.45 5.34 12.74
CA LEU A 12 -8.63 5.53 11.53
C LEU A 12 -8.21 7.00 11.25
N ALA A 13 -7.10 7.42 11.87
CA ALA A 13 -6.53 8.76 11.68
C ALA A 13 -5.80 8.88 10.33
N PRO A 14 -5.69 10.10 9.76
CA PRO A 14 -4.81 10.34 8.62
C PRO A 14 -3.36 10.00 9.00
N ALA A 15 -2.63 9.36 8.09
CA ALA A 15 -1.25 8.90 8.31
C ALA A 15 -0.23 10.05 8.41
N GLY A 16 -0.66 11.28 8.12
CA GLY A 16 0.07 12.54 8.21
C GLY A 16 -0.76 13.66 7.59
N ALA A 17 -0.55 14.90 8.04
CA ALA A 17 -1.15 16.08 7.43
C ALA A 17 -0.15 17.25 7.45
N GLN A 18 -0.05 17.96 6.33
CA GLN A 18 0.68 19.22 6.22
C GLN A 18 -0.35 20.33 6.04
N LEU A 19 -0.33 21.31 6.95
CA LEU A 19 -1.21 22.47 6.94
C LEU A 19 -0.41 23.73 6.61
N GLU A 20 -0.88 24.49 5.63
CA GLU A 20 -0.39 25.81 5.28
C GLU A 20 -1.55 26.80 5.44
N SER A 21 -1.41 27.78 6.34
CA SER A 21 -2.46 28.76 6.60
C SER A 21 -1.86 30.05 7.14
N GLY A 22 -2.02 31.13 6.37
CA GLY A 22 -1.55 32.47 6.73
C GLY A 22 -0.04 32.56 6.97
N ARG A 23 0.44 33.79 7.20
CA ARG A 23 1.82 34.05 7.64
C ARG A 23 1.90 35.04 8.80
N ASN A 24 0.78 35.65 9.16
CA ASN A 24 0.69 36.65 10.22
C ASN A 24 -0.48 36.30 11.14
N VAL A 25 -0.21 36.22 12.44
CA VAL A 25 -1.16 35.76 13.46
C VAL A 25 -2.33 36.72 13.71
N ILE A 26 -2.25 37.97 13.26
CA ILE A 26 -3.32 38.97 13.40
C ILE A 26 -4.10 39.23 12.10
N VAL A 27 -3.71 38.61 10.98
CA VAL A 27 -4.39 38.78 9.69
C VAL A 27 -5.10 37.48 9.33
N MET A 28 -6.41 37.56 9.08
CA MET A 28 -7.19 36.41 8.61
C MET A 28 -6.67 35.96 7.25
N PRO A 29 -6.30 34.67 7.08
CA PRO A 29 -5.80 34.18 5.81
C PRO A 29 -6.93 34.07 4.78
N GLU A 30 -6.64 34.48 3.54
CA GLU A 30 -7.56 34.33 2.40
C GLU A 30 -7.68 32.86 1.96
N THR A 31 -6.62 32.07 2.13
CA THR A 31 -6.59 30.65 1.74
C THR A 31 -5.89 29.81 2.80
N SER A 32 -6.39 28.60 3.03
CA SER A 32 -5.71 27.55 3.80
C SER A 32 -5.65 26.27 2.99
N ARG A 33 -4.50 25.59 3.01
CA ARG A 33 -4.26 24.36 2.25
C ARG A 33 -3.86 23.24 3.19
N VAL A 34 -4.50 22.09 3.07
CA VAL A 34 -4.11 20.88 3.79
C VAL A 34 -3.82 19.76 2.81
N VAL A 35 -2.67 19.11 2.98
CA VAL A 35 -2.34 17.85 2.30
C VAL A 35 -2.42 16.75 3.34
N TYR A 36 -3.26 15.74 3.11
CA TYR A 36 -3.46 14.65 4.06
C TYR A 36 -3.49 13.30 3.35
N HIS A 37 -3.15 12.24 4.08
CA HIS A 37 -3.25 10.86 3.60
C HIS A 37 -4.26 10.08 4.43
N VAL A 38 -5.20 9.42 3.75
CA VAL A 38 -6.16 8.50 4.36
C VAL A 38 -5.75 7.08 4.02
N ARG A 39 -5.79 6.18 5.02
CA ARG A 39 -5.44 4.77 4.85
C ARG A 39 -6.52 3.89 5.46
N ALA A 40 -6.81 2.80 4.77
CA ALA A 40 -7.62 1.70 5.26
C ALA A 40 -7.04 0.38 4.74
N PRO A 41 -7.29 -0.76 5.43
CA PRO A 41 -6.82 -2.08 5.00
C PRO A 41 -7.24 -2.48 3.59
N THR A 42 -8.45 -2.09 3.16
CA THR A 42 -9.00 -2.47 1.85
C THR A 42 -9.54 -1.27 1.08
N VAL A 43 -9.57 -1.33 -0.25
CA VAL A 43 -10.16 -0.26 -1.09
C VAL A 43 -11.62 0.07 -0.74
N PRO A 44 -12.52 -0.89 -0.46
CA PRO A 44 -13.89 -0.57 -0.04
C PRO A 44 -13.95 0.19 1.29
N GLU A 45 -13.14 -0.21 2.27
CA GLU A 45 -13.06 0.51 3.55
C GLU A 45 -12.49 1.92 3.37
N LEU A 46 -11.52 2.08 2.47
CA LEU A 46 -10.96 3.39 2.12
C LEU A 46 -12.03 4.29 1.50
N ALA A 47 -12.85 3.78 0.58
CA ALA A 47 -13.93 4.54 -0.03
C ALA A 47 -14.98 5.00 1.01
N ALA A 48 -15.36 4.12 1.93
CA ALA A 48 -16.29 4.45 3.01
C ALA A 48 -15.70 5.51 3.96
N LEU A 49 -14.40 5.41 4.28
CA LEU A 49 -13.70 6.39 5.10
C LEU A 49 -13.58 7.74 4.39
N MET A 50 -13.24 7.75 3.10
CA MET A 50 -13.14 8.97 2.30
C MET A 50 -14.47 9.73 2.24
N LYS A 51 -15.60 9.03 2.10
CA LYS A 51 -16.94 9.67 2.14
C LYS A 51 -17.16 10.45 3.44
N ARG A 52 -16.72 9.91 4.58
CA ARG A 52 -16.82 10.59 5.89
C ARG A 52 -15.89 11.78 5.99
N VAL A 53 -14.67 11.66 5.46
CA VAL A 53 -13.68 12.75 5.45
C VAL A 53 -14.17 13.91 4.57
N GLU A 54 -14.67 13.62 3.37
CA GLU A 54 -15.22 14.61 2.44
C GLU A 54 -16.42 15.35 3.06
N ALA A 55 -17.35 14.62 3.70
CA ALA A 55 -18.47 15.23 4.40
C ALA A 55 -18.03 16.19 5.53
N CYS A 56 -16.95 15.87 6.26
CA CYS A 56 -16.39 16.78 7.27
C CYS A 56 -15.78 18.04 6.65
N LEU A 57 -15.12 17.93 5.50
CA LEU A 57 -14.51 19.07 4.80
C LEU A 57 -15.58 20.00 4.22
N GLU A 58 -16.62 19.44 3.61
CA GLU A 58 -17.77 20.18 3.09
C GLU A 58 -18.51 20.91 4.21
N ALA A 59 -18.80 20.22 5.32
CA ALA A 59 -19.44 20.83 6.48
C ALA A 59 -18.61 21.97 7.09
N ALA A 60 -17.28 21.85 7.11
CA ALA A 60 -16.40 22.90 7.59
C ALA A 60 -16.42 24.13 6.67
N ALA A 61 -16.36 23.90 5.35
CA ALA A 61 -16.42 24.97 4.36
C ALA A 61 -17.74 25.74 4.43
N GLU A 62 -18.87 25.03 4.55
CA GLU A 62 -20.18 25.64 4.67
C GLU A 62 -20.35 26.41 5.99
N ALA A 63 -19.91 25.84 7.11
CA ALA A 63 -19.97 26.52 8.42
C ALA A 63 -19.14 27.80 8.49
N THR A 64 -18.12 27.95 7.62
CA THR A 64 -17.26 29.14 7.56
C THR A 64 -17.51 30.01 6.33
N ASP A 65 -18.56 29.75 5.56
CA ASP A 65 -18.89 30.46 4.31
C ASP A 65 -17.70 30.54 3.35
N CYS A 66 -16.95 29.44 3.22
CA CYS A 66 -15.75 29.33 2.40
C CYS A 66 -15.97 28.35 1.24
N SER A 67 -15.28 28.57 0.12
CA SER A 67 -15.25 27.60 -0.99
C SER A 67 -14.22 26.50 -0.74
N LEU A 68 -14.60 25.24 -1.00
CA LEU A 68 -13.70 24.08 -0.91
C LEU A 68 -13.24 23.64 -2.31
N VAL A 69 -11.92 23.53 -2.50
CA VAL A 69 -11.30 22.92 -3.69
C VAL A 69 -10.54 21.68 -3.25
N GLN A 70 -10.80 20.55 -3.91
CA GLN A 70 -10.18 19.27 -3.60
C GLN A 70 -9.50 18.68 -4.83
N GLU A 71 -8.26 18.22 -4.65
CA GLU A 71 -7.52 17.46 -5.65
C GLU A 71 -7.26 16.06 -5.12
N LYS A 72 -7.67 15.04 -5.87
CA LYS A 72 -7.48 13.63 -5.50
C LYS A 72 -6.23 13.09 -6.17
N SER A 73 -5.36 12.45 -5.39
CA SER A 73 -4.19 11.74 -5.89
C SER A 73 -4.50 10.27 -6.22
N ILE A 74 -3.51 9.57 -6.76
CA ILE A 74 -3.62 8.15 -7.08
C ILE A 74 -3.91 7.36 -5.80
N VAL A 75 -4.90 6.47 -5.88
CA VAL A 75 -5.23 5.54 -4.79
C VAL A 75 -4.29 4.34 -4.87
N TYR A 76 -3.51 4.12 -3.81
CA TYR A 76 -2.78 2.86 -3.61
C TYR A 76 -3.76 1.79 -3.14
N LYS A 77 -3.86 0.72 -3.93
CA LYS A 77 -4.78 -0.37 -3.64
C LYS A 77 -4.14 -1.42 -2.73
N ASP A 78 -4.99 -2.21 -2.07
CA ASP A 78 -4.56 -3.38 -1.33
C ASP A 78 -3.93 -4.45 -2.25
N PHE A 79 -3.02 -5.23 -1.67
CA PHE A 79 -2.27 -6.26 -2.39
C PHE A 79 -3.09 -7.53 -2.60
N VAL A 80 -2.95 -8.11 -3.77
CA VAL A 80 -3.46 -9.44 -4.11
C VAL A 80 -2.32 -10.42 -4.15
N HIS A 81 -2.33 -11.38 -3.25
CA HIS A 81 -1.35 -12.46 -3.21
C HIS A 81 -1.71 -13.54 -4.22
N ASN A 82 -0.70 -14.06 -4.92
CA ASN A 82 -0.81 -15.22 -5.78
C ASN A 82 0.06 -16.34 -5.20
N ASN A 83 -0.58 -17.27 -4.51
CA ASN A 83 0.08 -18.31 -3.72
C ASN A 83 0.86 -19.28 -4.60
N ALA A 84 0.36 -19.60 -5.79
CA ALA A 84 1.12 -20.41 -6.75
C ALA A 84 2.45 -19.74 -7.14
N LEU A 85 2.43 -18.43 -7.38
CA LEU A 85 3.63 -17.67 -7.74
C LEU A 85 4.59 -17.53 -6.54
N ILE A 86 4.06 -17.27 -5.35
CA ILE A 86 4.82 -17.21 -4.10
C ILE A 86 5.49 -18.57 -3.83
N ALA A 87 4.80 -19.69 -4.04
CA ALA A 87 5.34 -21.03 -3.81
C ALA A 87 6.54 -21.35 -4.72
N ILE A 88 6.49 -20.94 -5.99
CA ILE A 88 7.62 -21.10 -6.93
C ILE A 88 8.82 -20.28 -6.46
N TYR A 89 8.62 -19.02 -6.09
CA TYR A 89 9.70 -18.17 -5.55
C TYR A 89 10.27 -18.74 -4.25
N ALA A 90 9.41 -19.17 -3.33
CA ALA A 90 9.80 -19.75 -2.05
C ALA A 90 10.59 -21.06 -2.20
N LYS A 91 10.34 -21.84 -3.27
CA LYS A 91 11.16 -23.00 -3.62
C LYS A 91 12.59 -22.57 -3.95
N HIS A 92 12.78 -21.64 -4.89
CA HIS A 92 14.14 -21.18 -5.24
C HIS A 92 14.86 -20.48 -4.08
N ALA A 93 14.11 -19.81 -3.22
CA ALA A 93 14.66 -19.23 -2.00
C ALA A 93 15.23 -20.29 -1.06
N ARG A 94 14.49 -21.37 -0.80
CA ARG A 94 14.99 -22.52 -0.03
C ARG A 94 16.20 -23.17 -0.69
N ASP A 95 16.16 -23.37 -2.01
CA ASP A 95 17.28 -23.94 -2.78
C ASP A 95 18.56 -23.05 -2.67
N MET A 96 18.41 -21.75 -2.46
CA MET A 96 19.51 -20.79 -2.26
C MET A 96 19.87 -20.56 -0.77
N GLY A 97 19.30 -21.35 0.14
CA GLY A 97 19.55 -21.25 1.57
C GLY A 97 18.97 -19.99 2.23
N VAL A 98 17.96 -19.36 1.61
CA VAL A 98 17.21 -18.27 2.22
C VAL A 98 16.11 -18.86 3.10
N THR A 99 16.12 -18.47 4.37
CA THR A 99 15.10 -18.85 5.35
C THR A 99 14.10 -17.70 5.50
N PHE A 100 12.81 -18.01 5.40
CA PHE A 100 11.74 -17.08 5.77
C PHE A 100 11.43 -17.24 7.25
N SER A 101 11.23 -16.13 7.95
CA SER A 101 11.05 -16.08 9.41
C SER A 101 9.78 -16.78 9.90
N ASP A 102 8.75 -16.85 9.05
CA ASP A 102 7.51 -17.59 9.29
C ASP A 102 7.03 -18.16 7.93
N PRO A 103 6.63 -19.45 7.84
CA PRO A 103 6.01 -19.99 6.64
C PRO A 103 4.73 -19.23 6.20
N ASP A 104 4.03 -18.55 7.11
CA ASP A 104 2.89 -17.67 6.81
C ASP A 104 3.28 -16.17 6.68
N ASP A 105 4.49 -15.74 7.08
CA ASP A 105 4.98 -14.34 6.90
C ASP A 105 5.13 -13.95 5.43
N ALA A 106 5.26 -14.93 4.52
CA ALA A 106 5.28 -14.66 3.09
C ALA A 106 3.96 -14.04 2.57
N LEU A 107 2.88 -14.08 3.37
CA LEU A 107 1.55 -13.55 3.07
C LEU A 107 1.24 -12.24 3.84
N VAL A 108 2.08 -11.86 4.80
CA VAL A 108 1.80 -10.73 5.70
C VAL A 108 2.69 -9.56 5.29
N VAL A 109 2.10 -8.60 4.58
CA VAL A 109 2.69 -7.25 4.52
C VAL A 109 2.53 -6.66 5.94
N PRO A 110 3.62 -6.32 6.67
CA PRO A 110 3.47 -5.71 7.98
C PRO A 110 2.63 -4.44 7.84
N PHE A 111 1.62 -4.34 8.71
CA PHE A 111 0.68 -3.24 8.78
C PHE A 111 1.44 -1.90 8.80
N GLY A 112 1.37 -1.13 7.72
CA GLY A 112 1.98 0.22 7.66
C GLY A 112 2.71 0.59 6.36
N ALA A 113 3.09 -0.38 5.52
CA ALA A 113 3.64 -0.10 4.19
C ALA A 113 2.53 0.23 3.17
N SER A 114 2.82 1.13 2.23
CA SER A 114 1.93 1.45 1.10
C SER A 114 2.76 1.50 -0.17
N SER A 115 2.30 0.84 -1.23
CA SER A 115 2.99 0.79 -2.52
C SER A 115 1.97 0.66 -3.65
N ASP A 116 2.28 1.30 -4.78
CA ASP A 116 1.57 1.18 -6.06
C ASP A 116 1.66 -0.23 -6.68
N ALA A 117 2.57 -1.09 -6.18
CA ALA A 117 2.59 -2.50 -6.55
C ALA A 117 1.29 -3.23 -6.18
N GLY A 118 0.51 -2.73 -5.19
CA GLY A 118 -0.85 -3.19 -4.95
C GLY A 118 -1.76 -2.97 -6.17
N ASN A 119 -1.63 -1.84 -6.86
CA ASN A 119 -2.37 -1.56 -8.10
C ASN A 119 -1.99 -2.56 -9.22
N ALA A 120 -0.70 -2.86 -9.37
CA ALA A 120 -0.23 -3.85 -10.34
C ALA A 120 -0.77 -5.26 -10.02
N SER A 121 -0.79 -5.64 -8.74
CA SER A 121 -1.31 -6.93 -8.28
C SER A 121 -2.80 -7.15 -8.56
N GLN A 122 -3.58 -6.08 -8.68
CA GLN A 122 -4.99 -6.17 -9.07
C GLN A 122 -5.19 -6.27 -10.59
N ALA A 123 -4.19 -5.89 -11.40
CA ALA A 123 -4.26 -5.91 -12.85
C ALA A 123 -3.87 -7.29 -13.43
N LEU A 124 -2.83 -7.91 -12.87
CA LEU A 124 -2.22 -9.16 -13.36
C LEU A 124 -1.63 -10.01 -12.21
N PRO A 125 -1.35 -11.31 -12.43
CA PRO A 125 -0.64 -12.13 -11.44
C PRO A 125 0.72 -11.50 -11.11
N PHE A 126 0.94 -11.14 -9.84
CA PHE A 126 2.06 -10.29 -9.43
C PHE A 126 2.78 -10.88 -8.22
N LEU A 127 4.11 -10.69 -8.17
CA LEU A 127 4.96 -11.06 -7.05
C LEU A 127 5.72 -9.83 -6.57
N HIS A 128 5.52 -9.45 -5.32
CA HIS A 128 6.28 -8.39 -4.68
C HIS A 128 7.36 -8.99 -3.77
N ALA A 129 8.48 -9.40 -4.35
CA ALA A 129 9.57 -10.00 -3.59
C ALA A 129 10.34 -8.92 -2.80
N THR A 130 10.44 -9.10 -1.50
CA THR A 130 11.30 -8.30 -0.62
C THR A 130 12.51 -9.13 -0.18
N PHE A 131 13.60 -8.45 0.17
CA PHE A 131 14.80 -9.09 0.72
C PHE A 131 15.40 -8.24 1.81
N ALA A 132 16.05 -8.90 2.78
CA ALA A 132 16.67 -8.22 3.91
C ALA A 132 17.95 -7.50 3.47
N ILE A 133 18.06 -6.23 3.86
CA ILE A 133 19.30 -5.45 3.81
C ILE A 133 19.81 -5.34 5.24
N PRO A 134 20.99 -5.92 5.56
CA PRO A 134 21.60 -5.79 6.88
C PRO A 134 21.86 -4.31 7.17
N SER A 135 21.18 -3.76 8.16
CA SER A 135 21.25 -2.34 8.48
C SER A 135 20.92 -2.11 9.95
N ALA A 136 21.42 -1.00 10.51
CA ALA A 136 21.19 -0.63 11.91
C ALA A 136 19.84 0.07 12.15
N GLY A 137 19.08 0.39 11.10
CA GLY A 137 17.78 1.06 11.21
C GLY A 137 16.82 0.58 10.13
N ASN A 138 15.54 0.92 10.26
CA ASN A 138 14.49 0.47 9.32
C ASN A 138 14.46 1.32 8.04
N ASN A 139 13.60 0.92 7.09
CA ASN A 139 13.24 1.73 5.92
C ASN A 139 12.95 3.19 6.31
N HIS A 140 13.29 4.13 5.44
CA HIS A 140 13.18 5.58 5.65
C HIS A 140 14.10 6.18 6.72
N THR A 141 15.18 5.50 7.09
CA THR A 141 16.24 6.08 7.94
C THR A 141 17.52 6.32 7.14
N ARG A 142 18.36 7.26 7.60
CA ARG A 142 19.69 7.51 6.99
C ARG A 142 20.58 6.27 7.04
N SER A 143 20.53 5.51 8.14
CA SER A 143 21.32 4.29 8.30
C SER A 143 20.93 3.21 7.29
N PHE A 144 19.63 3.03 7.04
CA PHE A 144 19.17 2.11 5.99
C PHE A 144 19.58 2.60 4.59
N ALA A 145 19.50 3.90 4.31
CA ALA A 145 19.94 4.46 3.03
C ALA A 145 21.43 4.18 2.77
N SER A 146 22.29 4.39 3.77
CA SER A 146 23.73 4.05 3.65
C SER A 146 23.94 2.55 3.46
N ALA A 147 23.23 1.71 4.21
CA ALA A 147 23.34 0.25 4.10
C ALA A 147 22.87 -0.28 2.74
N ALA A 148 21.80 0.28 2.18
CA ALA A 148 21.27 -0.13 0.87
C ALA A 148 22.27 0.06 -0.28
N GLY A 149 23.23 0.98 -0.13
CA GLY A 149 24.34 1.18 -1.07
C GLY A 149 25.55 0.26 -0.87
N SER A 150 25.54 -0.60 0.15
CA SER A 150 26.71 -1.41 0.53
C SER A 150 26.93 -2.63 -0.36
N ARG A 151 28.13 -3.22 -0.32
CA ARG A 151 28.43 -4.47 -1.04
C ARG A 151 27.61 -5.64 -0.52
N GLU A 152 27.31 -5.66 0.77
CA GLU A 152 26.48 -6.66 1.43
C GLU A 152 25.04 -6.58 0.91
N ALA A 153 24.48 -5.38 0.78
CA ALA A 153 23.17 -5.17 0.18
C ALA A 153 23.12 -5.64 -1.28
N GLN A 154 24.17 -5.36 -2.06
CA GLN A 154 24.29 -5.87 -3.43
C GLN A 154 24.35 -7.40 -3.49
N ALA A 155 25.03 -8.06 -2.55
CA ALA A 155 25.05 -9.51 -2.47
C ALA A 155 23.65 -10.09 -2.18
N CYS A 156 22.89 -9.47 -1.26
CA CYS A 156 21.49 -9.83 -1.00
C CYS A 156 20.62 -9.62 -2.25
N ALA A 157 20.73 -8.46 -2.90
CA ALA A 157 19.99 -8.12 -4.10
C ALA A 157 20.26 -9.12 -5.24
N ARG A 158 21.53 -9.52 -5.44
CA ARG A 158 21.89 -10.55 -6.43
C ARG A 158 21.22 -11.89 -6.16
N LYS A 159 21.09 -12.31 -4.90
CA LYS A 159 20.33 -13.52 -4.56
C LYS A 159 18.86 -13.34 -4.91
N ALA A 160 18.24 -12.22 -4.53
CA ALA A 160 16.85 -11.89 -4.86
C ALA A 160 16.57 -11.93 -6.37
N ILE A 161 17.44 -11.29 -7.16
CA ILE A 161 17.33 -11.25 -8.63
C ILE A 161 17.44 -12.65 -9.22
N LYS A 162 18.36 -13.50 -8.73
CA LYS A 162 18.49 -14.87 -9.22
C LYS A 162 17.23 -15.69 -8.92
N MET A 163 16.65 -15.55 -7.73
CA MET A 163 15.39 -16.22 -7.38
C MET A 163 14.25 -15.78 -8.30
N LEU A 164 14.12 -14.47 -8.56
CA LEU A 164 13.14 -13.93 -9.50
C LEU A 164 13.35 -14.45 -10.93
N ALA A 165 14.60 -14.50 -11.40
CA ALA A 165 14.93 -15.01 -12.72
C ALA A 165 14.59 -16.49 -12.88
N LEU A 166 14.87 -17.31 -11.86
CA LEU A 166 14.49 -18.72 -11.85
C LEU A 166 12.97 -18.90 -11.80
N THR A 167 12.24 -18.10 -11.01
CA THR A 167 10.77 -18.11 -11.03
C THR A 167 10.22 -17.80 -12.42
N ALA A 168 10.76 -16.77 -13.08
CA ALA A 168 10.37 -16.44 -14.45
C ALA A 168 10.69 -17.57 -15.44
N LEU A 169 11.84 -18.23 -15.29
CA LEU A 169 12.25 -19.37 -16.11
C LEU A 169 11.30 -20.57 -15.91
N ASP A 170 10.93 -20.88 -14.68
CA ASP A 170 9.99 -21.96 -14.37
C ASP A 170 8.62 -21.69 -15.02
N LEU A 171 8.12 -20.45 -14.95
CA LEU A 171 6.88 -20.05 -15.63
C LEU A 171 6.99 -20.11 -17.16
N TYR A 172 8.14 -19.74 -17.71
CA TYR A 172 8.38 -19.74 -19.15
C TYR A 172 8.49 -21.16 -19.72
N THR A 173 9.13 -22.07 -18.98
CA THR A 173 9.41 -23.44 -19.43
C THR A 173 8.35 -24.46 -19.01
N ASN A 174 7.48 -24.12 -18.05
CA ASN A 174 6.42 -24.99 -17.57
C ASN A 174 5.02 -24.37 -17.76
N PRO A 175 4.34 -24.66 -18.89
CA PRO A 175 3.01 -24.15 -19.18
C PRO A 175 1.95 -24.49 -18.11
N LYS A 176 2.11 -25.60 -17.39
CA LYS A 176 1.18 -25.99 -16.33
C LYS A 176 1.28 -25.06 -15.11
N LEU A 177 2.49 -24.66 -14.73
CA LEU A 177 2.70 -23.67 -13.65
C LEU A 177 2.18 -22.29 -14.05
N LEU A 178 2.41 -21.88 -15.30
CA LEU A 178 1.85 -20.62 -15.78
C LEU A 178 0.32 -20.64 -15.79
N ALA A 179 -0.29 -21.76 -16.19
CA ALA A 179 -1.73 -21.93 -16.16
C ALA A 179 -2.30 -21.86 -14.74
N SER A 180 -1.66 -22.50 -13.74
CA SER A 180 -2.13 -22.44 -12.36
C SER A 180 -2.06 -21.02 -11.77
N VAL A 181 -0.96 -20.30 -12.01
CA VAL A 181 -0.80 -18.89 -11.59
C VAL A 181 -1.88 -18.01 -12.20
N LYS A 182 -2.16 -18.18 -13.51
CA LYS A 182 -3.22 -17.44 -14.19
C LYS A 182 -4.60 -17.80 -13.66
N GLN A 183 -4.87 -19.08 -13.42
CA GLN A 183 -6.17 -19.54 -12.94
C GLN A 183 -6.48 -19.00 -11.55
N GLU A 184 -5.53 -19.09 -10.60
CA GLU A 184 -5.70 -18.55 -9.25
C GLU A 184 -6.08 -17.06 -9.27
N PHE A 185 -5.43 -16.30 -10.16
CA PHE A 185 -5.74 -14.88 -10.33
C PHE A 185 -7.14 -14.63 -10.94
N GLN A 186 -7.57 -15.44 -11.90
CA GLN A 186 -8.92 -15.34 -12.46
C GLN A 186 -9.99 -15.70 -11.41
N ASP A 187 -9.72 -16.71 -10.58
CA ASP A 187 -10.63 -17.11 -9.50
C ASP A 187 -10.77 -15.98 -8.47
N TRP A 188 -9.66 -15.31 -8.11
CA TRP A 188 -9.70 -14.12 -7.28
C TRP A 188 -10.53 -12.98 -7.93
N LYS A 189 -10.31 -12.70 -9.22
CA LYS A 189 -11.07 -11.67 -9.96
C LYS A 189 -12.57 -11.98 -9.97
N ALA A 190 -12.96 -13.23 -10.22
CA ALA A 190 -14.34 -13.66 -10.24
C ALA A 190 -15.01 -13.46 -8.87
N LYS A 191 -14.33 -13.88 -7.79
CA LYS A 191 -14.80 -13.66 -6.41
C LYS A 191 -14.96 -12.17 -6.09
N ARG A 192 -13.99 -11.35 -6.47
CA ARG A 192 -14.02 -9.90 -6.25
C ARG A 192 -15.19 -9.23 -6.99
N ASN A 193 -15.41 -9.59 -8.25
CA ASN A 193 -16.51 -9.03 -9.06
C ASN A 193 -17.88 -9.41 -8.48
N ALA A 194 -18.05 -10.66 -8.05
CA ALA A 194 -19.27 -11.11 -7.39
C ALA A 194 -19.56 -10.33 -6.11
N GLN A 195 -18.53 -10.07 -5.28
CA GLN A 195 -18.67 -9.26 -4.07
C GLN A 195 -19.06 -7.81 -4.36
N VAL A 196 -18.50 -7.21 -5.42
CA VAL A 196 -18.86 -5.84 -5.83
C VAL A 196 -20.31 -5.77 -6.29
N GLN A 197 -20.77 -6.74 -7.10
CA GLN A 197 -22.17 -6.80 -7.57
C GLN A 197 -23.15 -7.00 -6.40
N GLN A 198 -22.84 -7.87 -5.45
CA GLN A 198 -23.67 -8.08 -4.25
C GLN A 198 -23.70 -6.85 -3.34
N GLY A 199 -22.60 -6.09 -3.25
CA GLY A 199 -22.54 -4.84 -2.49
C GLY A 199 -23.36 -3.71 -3.11
N GLN A 200 -23.43 -3.65 -4.45
CA GLN A 200 -24.23 -2.67 -5.18
C GLN A 200 -25.73 -2.97 -5.14
N GLN A 201 -26.14 -4.25 -5.01
CA GLN A 201 -27.56 -4.64 -4.88
C GLN A 201 -28.14 -4.39 -3.47
N ARG A 202 -27.30 -4.04 -2.48
CA ARG A 202 -27.71 -3.78 -1.09
C ARG A 202 -27.73 -2.30 -0.71
N GLN A 203 -27.43 -1.41 -1.65
CA GLN A 203 -27.54 0.05 -1.52
C GLN A 203 -28.75 0.55 -2.30
#